data_AF-A0A2E9VD65-F1
#
_entry.id   AF-A0A2E9VD65-F1
#
_cell.length_a   1.000
_cell.length_b   1.000
_cell.length_c   1.000
_cell.angle_alpha   90.00
_cell.angle_beta   90.00
_cell.angle_gamma   90.00
#
_symmetry.space_group_name_H-M   'P 1'
#
loop_
_entity.id
_entity.type
_entity.pdbx_description
1 polymer ?
#
loop_
_entity_poly.entity_id
_entity_poly.type
_entity_poly.pdbx_seq_one_letter_code
_entity_poly.pdbx_strand_id
1 'polypeptide(L)' 'MPRQAAVLCGGRGTRLRPHTDTTPKPMVEVANRPFLEHLLGQLAEQGIVRFVLMTGHLGEQIHEHFGTGSRWGWDIRY' A
#
# COMPACT_ATOMS: atom_id res chain seq x y z
N MET A 1 7.39 -9.10 19.73
CA MET A 1 6.82 -8.01 18.91
C MET A 1 6.15 -8.60 17.68
N PRO A 2 5.06 -8.00 17.16
CA PRO A 2 4.41 -8.47 15.93
C PRO A 2 5.40 -8.47 14.77
N ARG A 3 5.25 -9.44 13.86
CA ARG A 3 6.11 -9.60 12.67
C ARG A 3 5.34 -9.43 11.35
N GLN A 4 4.03 -9.20 11.42
CA GLN A 4 3.14 -9.09 10.26
C GLN A 4 2.05 -8.06 10.54
N ALA A 5 1.68 -7.30 9.51
CA ALA A 5 0.54 -6.38 9.54
C ALA A 5 -0.44 -6.71 8.40
N ALA A 6 -1.73 -6.58 8.67
CA ALA A 6 -2.77 -6.59 7.65
C ALA A 6 -3.23 -5.15 7.42
N VAL A 7 -3.20 -4.69 6.17
CA VAL A 7 -3.45 -3.29 5.81
C VAL A 7 -4.67 -3.24 4.91
N LEU A 8 -5.71 -2.53 5.36
CA LEU A 8 -6.88 -2.22 4.54
C LEU A 8 -6.51 -1.11 3.55
N CYS A 9 -6.30 -1.47 2.30
CA CYS A 9 -5.93 -0.55 1.22
C CYS A 9 -6.94 -0.57 0.05
N GLY A 10 -8.17 -1.00 0.32
CA GLY A 10 -9.30 -0.88 -0.60
C GLY A 10 -10.11 0.43 -0.44
N GLY A 11 -11.25 0.47 -1.12
CA GLY A 11 -12.23 1.57 -1.03
C GLY A 11 -12.14 2.59 -2.17
N ARG A 12 -13.24 3.32 -2.40
CA ARG A 12 -13.41 4.21 -3.56
C ARG A 12 -12.75 5.60 -3.43
N GLY A 13 -12.21 5.96 -2.26
CA GLY A 13 -11.50 7.23 -2.09
C GLY A 13 -12.30 8.52 -2.34
N THR A 14 -13.64 8.48 -2.41
CA THR A 14 -14.49 9.54 -3.01
C THR A 14 -14.31 10.96 -2.50
N ARG A 15 -13.80 11.14 -1.27
CA ARG A 15 -13.51 12.46 -0.68
C ARG A 15 -12.27 13.14 -1.25
N LEU A 16 -11.41 12.40 -1.95
CA LEU A 16 -10.15 12.88 -2.53
C LEU A 16 -10.22 12.99 -4.06
N ARG A 17 -11.44 13.02 -4.61
CA ARG A 17 -11.64 13.31 -6.04
C ARG A 17 -11.13 14.71 -6.38
N PRO A 18 -10.61 14.93 -7.60
CA PRO A 18 -10.58 13.98 -8.72
C PRO A 18 -9.40 12.99 -8.69
N HIS A 19 -8.46 13.12 -7.76
CA HIS A 19 -7.24 12.31 -7.73
C HIS A 19 -7.51 10.80 -7.64
N THR A 20 -8.63 10.39 -7.04
CA THR A 20 -8.98 8.98 -6.87
C THR A 20 -9.92 8.42 -7.94
N ASP A 21 -10.18 9.15 -9.03
CA ASP A 21 -11.01 8.63 -10.11
C ASP A 21 -10.27 7.58 -10.96
N THR A 22 -8.94 7.71 -11.08
CA THR A 22 -8.09 6.77 -11.84
C THR A 22 -6.98 6.13 -11.01
N THR A 23 -6.76 6.58 -9.78
CA THR A 23 -5.69 6.14 -8.89
C THR A 23 -6.28 5.68 -7.55
N PRO A 24 -5.98 4.48 -7.04
CA PRO A 24 -6.39 4.07 -5.69
C PRO A 24 -5.92 5.11 -4.67
N LYS A 25 -6.75 5.43 -3.65
CA LYS A 25 -6.34 6.34 -2.57
C LYS A 25 -4.95 6.00 -1.98
N PRO A 26 -4.61 4.73 -1.68
CA PRO A 26 -3.27 4.38 -1.16
C PRO A 26 -2.12 4.67 -2.13
N MET A 27 -2.42 4.78 -3.42
CA MET A 27 -1.45 5.05 -4.49
C MET A 27 -1.28 6.54 -4.81
N VAL A 28 -2.08 7.43 -4.21
CA VAL A 28 -1.90 8.87 -4.37
C VAL A 28 -0.54 9.28 -3.81
N GLU A 29 0.21 10.05 -4.59
CA GLU A 29 1.59 10.42 -4.25
C GLU A 29 1.67 11.47 -3.15
N VAL A 30 2.61 11.27 -2.24
CA VAL A 30 3.06 12.24 -1.25
C VAL A 30 4.59 12.28 -1.36
N ALA A 31 5.15 13.46 -1.65
CA ALA A 31 6.58 13.62 -1.88
C ALA A 31 7.16 12.62 -2.93
N ASN A 32 6.47 12.50 -4.08
CA ASN A 32 6.85 11.65 -5.23
C ASN A 32 6.86 10.13 -4.94
N ARG A 33 6.12 9.68 -3.92
CA ARG A 33 5.94 8.25 -3.62
C ARG A 33 4.50 7.97 -3.19
N PRO A 34 3.91 6.81 -3.55
CA PRO A 34 2.60 6.40 -3.06
C PRO A 34 2.48 6.52 -1.55
N PHE A 35 1.33 7.02 -1.05
CA PHE A 35 1.06 7.08 0.39
C PHE A 35 1.29 5.73 1.11
N LEU A 36 0.92 4.63 0.46
CA LEU A 36 1.10 3.29 0.99
C LEU A 36 2.57 2.92 1.20
N GLU A 37 3.51 3.41 0.38
CA GLU A 37 4.94 3.18 0.60
C GLU A 37 5.42 3.77 1.93
N HIS A 38 4.97 4.99 2.24
CA HIS A 38 5.33 5.65 3.51
C HIS A 38 4.82 4.85 4.71
N LEU A 39 3.57 4.39 4.66
CA LEU A 39 2.97 3.59 5.72
C LEU A 39 3.72 2.27 5.94
N LEU A 40 4.01 1.53 4.86
CA LEU A 40 4.73 0.25 4.96
C LEU A 40 6.18 0.46 5.40
N GLY A 41 6.84 1.53 4.94
CA GLY A 41 8.18 1.92 5.37
C GLY A 41 8.26 2.16 6.88
N GLN A 42 7.31 2.92 7.43
CA GLN A 42 7.25 3.19 8.88
C GLN A 42 7.04 1.90 9.70
N LEU A 43 6.25 0.95 9.19
CA LEU A 43 6.10 -0.36 9.84
C LEU A 43 7.38 -1.21 9.74
N ALA A 44 8.07 -1.14 8.61
CA ALA A 44 9.32 -1.86 8.38
C ALA A 44 10.46 -1.33 9.27
N GLU A 45 10.53 -0.02 9.53
CA GLU A 45 11.46 0.60 10.49
C GLU A 45 11.27 0.04 11.92
N GLN A 46 10.07 -0.46 12.24
CA GLN A 46 9.75 -1.12 13.51
C GLN A 46 9.95 -2.64 13.48
N GLY A 47 10.48 -3.19 12.38
CA GLY A 47 10.76 -4.62 12.20
C GLY A 47 9.56 -5.44 11.66
N ILE A 48 8.47 -4.80 11.25
CA ILE A 48 7.33 -5.49 10.61
C ILE A 48 7.55 -5.46 9.09
N VAL A 49 8.01 -6.58 8.54
CA VAL A 49 8.37 -6.69 7.11
C VAL A 49 7.47 -7.64 6.33
N ARG A 50 6.40 -8.15 6.96
CA ARG A 50 5.38 -9.00 6.31
C ARG A 50 4.05 -8.28 6.27
N PHE A 51 3.44 -8.19 5.10
CA PHE A 51 2.22 -7.43 4.88
C PHE A 51 1.16 -8.27 4.17
N VAL A 52 -0.08 -8.16 4.62
CA VAL A 52 -1.26 -8.62 3.89
C VAL A 52 -2.04 -7.39 3.45
N LEU A 53 -2.03 -7.08 2.16
CA LEU A 53 -2.66 -5.91 1.56
C LEU A 53 -4.05 -6.28 1.07
N MET A 54 -5.07 -5.96 1.88
CA MET A 54 -6.46 -6.19 1.52
C MET A 54 -6.91 -5.08 0.55
N THR A 55 -6.74 -5.35 -0.74
CA THR A 55 -7.06 -4.42 -1.83
C THR A 55 -8.55 -4.47 -2.21
N GLY A 56 -8.96 -3.56 -3.09
CA GLY A 56 -10.33 -3.48 -3.59
C GLY A 56 -10.36 -2.79 -4.95
N HIS A 57 -11.18 -1.75 -5.10
CA HIS A 57 -11.24 -0.95 -6.33
C HIS A 57 -9.84 -0.51 -6.79
N LEU A 58 -9.50 -0.81 -8.07
CA LEU A 58 -8.20 -0.54 -8.69
C LEU A 58 -7.01 -1.27 -8.01
N GLY A 59 -7.27 -2.40 -7.35
CA GLY A 59 -6.26 -3.17 -6.61
C GLY A 59 -5.11 -3.69 -7.47
N GLU A 60 -5.33 -3.88 -8.77
CA GLU A 60 -4.30 -4.28 -9.73
C GLU A 60 -3.13 -3.30 -9.77
N GLN A 61 -3.39 -1.99 -9.67
CA GLN A 61 -2.33 -0.97 -9.63
C GLN A 61 -1.45 -1.08 -8.38
N ILE A 62 -2.04 -1.50 -7.24
CA ILE A 62 -1.28 -1.77 -6.02
C ILE A 62 -0.42 -3.02 -6.23
N HIS A 63 -0.98 -4.07 -6.84
CA HIS A 63 -0.23 -5.30 -7.14
C HIS A 63 0.92 -5.07 -8.12
N GLU A 64 0.70 -4.32 -9.19
CA GLU A 64 1.72 -3.97 -10.19
C GLU A 64 2.87 -3.18 -9.57
N HIS A 65 2.58 -2.23 -8.67
CA HIS A 65 3.59 -1.40 -8.04
C HIS A 65 4.38 -2.13 -6.96
N PHE A 66 3.70 -2.87 -6.08
CA PHE A 66 4.34 -3.48 -4.91
C PHE A 66 4.84 -4.91 -5.16
N GLY A 67 4.24 -5.66 -6.10
CA GLY A 67 4.60 -7.05 -6.40
C GLY A 67 4.66 -7.90 -5.14
N THR A 68 5.75 -8.65 -4.94
CA THR A 68 5.97 -9.42 -3.70
C THR A 68 6.58 -8.60 -2.57
N GLY A 69 6.88 -7.32 -2.79
CA GLY A 69 7.59 -6.46 -1.83
C GLY A 69 9.11 -6.64 -1.81
N SER A 70 9.65 -7.54 -2.64
CA SER A 70 11.07 -7.92 -2.64
C SER A 70 12.02 -6.74 -2.89
N ARG A 71 11.61 -5.74 -3.68
CA ARG A 71 12.36 -4.48 -3.91
C ARG A 71 12.73 -3.76 -2.60
N TRP A 72 11.89 -3.88 -1.58
CA TRP A 72 12.08 -3.24 -0.27
C TRP A 72 12.51 -4.23 0.82
N GLY A 73 12.73 -5.52 0.48
CA GLY A 73 12.99 -6.57 1.45
C GLY A 73 11.76 -6.98 2.27
N TRP A 74 10.55 -6.77 1.74
CA TRP A 74 9.29 -7.14 2.37
C TRP A 74 8.73 -8.44 1.79
N ASP A 75 7.82 -9.09 2.53
CA ASP A 75 6.97 -10.21 2.07
C ASP A 75 5.52 -9.73 2.02
N ILE A 76 5.04 -9.42 0.81
CA ILE A 76 3.70 -8.92 0.57
C ILE A 76 2.81 -10.04 0.02
N ARG A 77 1.66 -10.21 0.66
CA ARG A 77 0.49 -10.95 0.17
C ARG A 77 -0.67 -9.98 -0.03
N TYR A 78 -1.64 -10.37 -0.84
CA TYR A 78 -2.83 -9.58 -1.16
C TYR A 78 -4.08 -10.34 -0.71
#